data_AF-A0A536USI9-F1
#
_entry.id   AF-A0A536USI9-F1
#
_cell.length_a   1.000
_cell.length_b   1.000
_cell.length_c   1.000
_cell.angle_alpha   90.00
_cell.angle_beta   90.00
_cell.angle_gamma   90.00
#
_symmetry.space_group_name_H-M   'P 1'
#
loop_
_entity.id
_entity.type
_entity.pdbx_description
1 polymer ?
#
loop_
_entity_poly.entity_id
_entity_poly.type
_entity_poly.pdbx_seq_one_letter_code
_entity_poly.pdbx_strand_id
1 'polypeptide(L)'
;MAQGYSLREVGKLLGISRAVLCGLVDAGFVSPARGSRREYRFSFHDLIVLRAAQGLREAKLPAARILRSLRRLRAQLPDRVPLSGLHIEAVGDSVVVSEGQTQWRPDDGQYIYRFQVDSLSGGITFLSPPGPAPSVSDSQWFAKGWEQET
;
A
#
# COMPACT_ATOMS: atom_id res chain seq x y z
N MET A 1 1.43 -26.32 13.13
CA MET A 1 2.15 -26.90 11.98
C MET A 1 1.98 -25.97 10.81
N ALA A 2 3.01 -25.25 10.38
CA ALA A 2 2.86 -24.25 9.31
C ALA A 2 2.85 -24.93 7.94
N GLN A 3 1.66 -25.16 7.40
CA GLN A 3 1.46 -25.65 6.03
C GLN A 3 1.81 -24.51 5.06
N GLY A 4 3.09 -24.37 4.72
CA GLY A 4 3.54 -23.37 3.75
C GLY A 4 3.03 -23.67 2.34
N TYR A 5 2.79 -22.63 1.54
CA TYR A 5 2.30 -22.75 0.17
C TYR A 5 3.39 -23.28 -0.75
N SER A 6 3.04 -24.20 -1.65
CA SER A 6 3.95 -24.68 -2.67
C SER A 6 4.14 -23.66 -3.80
N LEU A 7 5.28 -23.73 -4.49
CA LEU A 7 5.56 -22.94 -5.70
C LEU A 7 4.41 -22.96 -6.73
N ARG A 8 3.73 -24.10 -6.87
CA ARG A 8 2.60 -24.27 -7.80
C ARG A 8 1.34 -23.55 -7.32
N GLU A 9 1.04 -23.63 -6.03
CA GLU A 9 -0.09 -22.93 -5.42
C GLU A 9 0.10 -21.42 -5.48
N VAL A 10 1.30 -20.94 -5.15
CA VAL A 10 1.63 -19.51 -5.24
C VAL A 10 1.49 -19.00 -6.68
N GLY A 11 2.03 -19.74 -7.66
CA GLY A 11 1.90 -19.35 -9.07
C GLY A 11 0.45 -19.27 -9.54
N LYS A 12 -0.42 -20.20 -9.09
CA LYS A 12 -1.86 -20.14 -9.37
C LYS A 12 -2.55 -18.97 -8.68
N LEU A 13 -2.24 -18.72 -7.40
CA LEU A 13 -2.91 -17.73 -6.58
C LEU A 13 -2.59 -16.29 -7.01
N LEU A 14 -1.36 -16.05 -7.47
CA LEU A 14 -0.90 -14.73 -7.90
C LEU A 14 -0.88 -14.55 -9.43
N GLY A 15 -1.19 -15.60 -10.21
CA GLY A 15 -1.11 -15.56 -11.67
C GLY A 15 0.33 -15.39 -12.19
N ILE A 16 1.35 -15.79 -11.40
CA ILE A 16 2.77 -15.61 -11.74
C ILE A 16 3.34 -16.92 -12.28
N SER A 17 4.11 -16.84 -13.37
CA SER A 17 4.77 -18.02 -13.94
C SER A 17 5.86 -18.56 -13.02
N ARG A 18 6.09 -19.88 -13.09
CA ARG A 18 7.10 -20.57 -12.30
C ARG A 18 8.50 -19.96 -12.45
N ALA A 19 8.88 -19.57 -13.67
CA ALA A 19 10.18 -19.00 -13.97
C ALA A 19 10.37 -17.65 -13.26
N VAL A 20 9.34 -16.79 -13.27
CA VAL A 20 9.37 -15.52 -12.55
C VAL A 20 9.45 -15.75 -11.05
N LEU A 21 8.69 -16.72 -10.51
CA LEU A 21 8.75 -17.05 -9.09
C LEU A 21 10.14 -17.52 -8.65
N CYS A 22 10.78 -18.40 -9.44
CA CYS A 22 12.15 -18.82 -9.18
C CYS A 22 13.13 -17.64 -9.25
N GLY A 23 13.03 -16.79 -10.27
CA GLY A 23 13.88 -15.59 -10.37
C GLY A 23 13.71 -14.64 -9.19
N LEU A 24 12.51 -14.53 -8.61
CA LEU A 24 12.27 -13.73 -7.41
C LEU A 24 12.89 -14.34 -6.15
N VAL A 25 12.89 -15.67 -6.04
CA VAL A 25 13.58 -16.40 -4.97
C VAL A 25 15.10 -16.26 -5.10
N ASP A 26 15.64 -16.47 -6.30
CA ASP A 26 17.08 -16.42 -6.57
C ASP A 26 17.65 -15.01 -6.36
N ALA A 27 16.85 -13.98 -6.65
CA ALA A 27 17.19 -12.59 -6.36
C ALA A 27 16.98 -12.19 -4.88
N GLY A 28 16.50 -13.12 -4.03
CA GLY A 28 16.38 -12.93 -2.59
C GLY A 28 15.18 -12.10 -2.12
N PHE A 29 14.17 -11.86 -2.95
CA PHE A 29 12.97 -11.10 -2.53
C PHE A 29 12.13 -11.86 -1.52
N VAL A 30 12.05 -13.17 -1.72
CA VAL A 30 11.37 -14.09 -0.84
C VAL A 30 12.34 -15.20 -0.46
N SER A 31 12.22 -15.66 0.78
CA SER A 31 13.11 -16.68 1.31
C SER A 31 12.25 -17.85 1.81
N PRO A 32 11.57 -18.56 0.89
CA PRO A 32 10.73 -19.69 1.27
C PRO A 32 11.55 -20.77 1.96
N ALA A 33 10.95 -21.39 2.97
CA ALA A 33 11.53 -22.54 3.62
C ALA A 33 11.64 -23.72 2.65
N ARG A 34 12.61 -24.60 2.89
CA ARG A 34 12.74 -25.86 2.15
C ARG A 34 12.02 -26.97 2.92
N GLY A 35 11.04 -27.60 2.29
CA GLY A 35 10.35 -28.77 2.84
C GLY A 35 11.21 -30.04 2.80
N SER A 36 10.65 -31.15 3.29
CA SER A 36 11.31 -32.46 3.39
C SER A 36 11.88 -33.00 2.06
N ARG A 37 11.36 -32.56 0.92
CA ARG A 37 11.83 -32.93 -0.43
C ARG A 37 12.54 -31.78 -1.17
N ARG A 38 13.12 -30.82 -0.45
CA ARG A 38 13.69 -29.56 -1.01
C ARG A 38 12.67 -28.71 -1.79
N GLU A 39 11.39 -28.99 -1.63
CA GLU A 39 10.32 -28.18 -2.21
C GLU A 39 10.26 -26.80 -1.54
N TYR A 40 9.97 -25.77 -2.34
CA TYR A 40 9.76 -24.43 -1.82
C TYR A 40 8.44 -24.36 -1.07
N ARG A 41 8.50 -23.92 0.19
CA ARG A 41 7.36 -23.66 1.06
C ARG A 41 7.34 -22.18 1.41
N PHE A 42 6.45 -21.46 0.76
CA PHE A 42 6.24 -20.04 0.96
C PHE A 42 5.40 -19.82 2.20
N SER A 43 5.86 -18.91 3.06
CA SER A 43 5.05 -18.40 4.16
C SER A 43 4.01 -17.42 3.63
N PHE A 44 3.03 -17.07 4.47
CA PHE A 44 2.09 -16.01 4.12
C PHE A 44 2.79 -14.65 3.96
N HIS A 45 3.86 -14.40 4.72
CA HIS A 45 4.68 -13.21 4.55
C HIS A 45 5.33 -13.16 3.16
N ASP A 46 5.80 -14.30 2.64
CA ASP A 46 6.31 -14.36 1.26
C ASP A 46 5.21 -14.06 0.23
N LEU A 47 3.98 -14.53 0.46
CA LEU A 47 2.84 -14.24 -0.43
C LEU A 47 2.51 -12.75 -0.49
N ILE A 48 2.51 -12.08 0.67
CA ILE A 48 2.32 -10.63 0.79
C ILE A 48 3.35 -9.89 -0.05
N VAL A 49 4.64 -10.21 0.11
CA VAL A 49 5.74 -9.58 -0.64
C VAL A 49 5.60 -9.82 -2.14
N LEU A 50 5.23 -11.04 -2.55
CA LEU A 50 5.03 -11.39 -3.96
C LEU A 50 3.84 -10.65 -4.58
N ARG A 51 2.74 -10.47 -3.84
CA ARG A 51 1.57 -9.70 -4.29
C ARG A 51 1.94 -8.22 -4.48
N ALA A 52 2.68 -7.65 -3.54
CA ALA A 52 3.18 -6.28 -3.66
C ALA A 52 4.09 -6.11 -4.88
N ALA A 53 5.01 -7.08 -5.09
CA ALA A 53 5.92 -7.08 -6.22
C ALA A 53 5.17 -7.14 -7.56
N GLN A 54 4.09 -7.92 -7.62
CA GLN A 54 3.23 -8.01 -8.81
C GLN A 54 2.51 -6.68 -9.08
N GLY A 55 1.89 -6.05 -8.08
CA GLY A 55 1.26 -4.74 -8.25
C GLY A 55 2.23 -3.64 -8.72
N LEU A 56 3.44 -3.59 -8.16
CA LEU A 56 4.47 -2.63 -8.59
C LEU A 56 4.96 -2.86 -10.03
N ARG A 57 5.04 -4.12 -10.46
CA ARG A 57 5.39 -4.45 -11.84
C ARG A 57 4.29 -4.02 -12.82
N GLU A 58 3.02 -4.18 -12.45
CA GLU A 58 1.87 -3.73 -13.26
C GLU A 58 1.83 -2.20 -13.41
N ALA A 59 2.23 -1.48 -12.36
CA ALA A 59 2.44 -0.04 -12.41
C ALA A 59 3.68 0.41 -13.22
N LYS A 60 4.37 -0.53 -13.91
CA LYS A 60 5.51 -0.29 -14.82
C LYS A 60 6.68 0.46 -14.19
N LEU A 61 6.92 0.25 -12.89
CA LEU A 61 8.05 0.88 -12.23
C LEU A 61 9.40 0.32 -12.69
N PRO A 62 10.47 1.15 -12.69
CA PRO A 62 11.83 0.67 -12.90
C PRO A 62 12.21 -0.38 -11.86
N ALA A 63 12.88 -1.45 -12.28
CA ALA A 63 13.23 -2.57 -11.40
C ALA A 63 13.87 -2.09 -10.09
N ALA A 64 14.89 -1.22 -10.15
CA ALA A 64 15.58 -0.69 -8.97
C ALA A 64 14.67 -0.01 -7.93
N ARG A 65 13.54 0.58 -8.37
CA ARG A 65 12.53 1.18 -7.47
C ARG A 65 11.68 0.10 -6.81
N ILE A 66 11.22 -0.88 -7.58
CA ILE A 66 10.52 -2.07 -7.06
C ILE A 66 11.36 -2.74 -5.96
N LEU A 67 12.67 -2.91 -6.21
CA LEU A 67 13.61 -3.47 -5.24
C LEU A 67 13.69 -2.70 -3.91
N ARG A 68 13.52 -1.38 -3.96
CA ARG A 68 13.62 -0.51 -2.79
C ARG A 68 12.34 -0.59 -1.97
N SER A 69 11.19 -0.46 -2.62
CA SER A 69 9.87 -0.53 -1.99
C SER A 69 9.65 -1.88 -1.33
N LEU A 70 10.01 -2.98 -1.99
CA LEU A 70 9.87 -4.33 -1.41
C LEU A 70 10.75 -4.55 -0.19
N ARG A 71 11.99 -4.04 -0.18
CA ARG A 71 12.87 -4.14 0.99
C ARG A 71 12.31 -3.38 2.19
N ARG A 72 11.76 -2.18 1.97
CA ARG A 72 11.13 -1.38 3.03
C ARG A 72 9.86 -2.04 3.55
N LEU A 73 9.02 -2.55 2.65
CA LEU A 73 7.85 -3.33 2.99
C LEU A 73 8.21 -4.52 3.89
N ARG A 74 9.25 -5.29 3.54
CA ARG A 74 9.71 -6.44 4.33
C ARG A 74 10.17 -6.05 5.74
N ALA A 75 10.79 -4.88 5.89
CA ALA A 75 11.27 -4.40 7.19
C ALA A 75 10.15 -3.89 8.11
N GLN A 76 9.01 -3.48 7.54
CA GLN A 76 7.88 -2.91 8.28
C GLN A 76 6.74 -3.91 8.50
N LEU A 77 6.78 -5.06 7.81
CA LEU A 77 5.82 -6.12 8.00
C LEU A 77 6.00 -6.74 9.39
N PRO A 78 4.95 -6.76 10.23
CA PRO A 78 5.04 -7.38 11.55
C PRO A 78 5.28 -8.89 11.42
N ASP A 79 6.08 -9.45 12.35
CA ASP A 79 6.39 -10.89 12.41
C ASP A 79 5.14 -11.76 12.56
N ARG A 80 4.08 -11.20 13.13
CA ARG A 80 2.77 -11.83 13.25
C ARG A 80 1.76 -10.99 12.50
N VAL A 81 1.11 -11.61 11.51
CA VAL A 81 0.09 -10.94 10.72
C VAL A 81 -1.17 -10.77 11.57
N PRO A 82 -1.72 -9.55 11.65
CA PRO A 82 -2.93 -9.25 12.39
C PRO A 82 -4.15 -9.98 11.78
N LEU A 83 -5.08 -10.42 12.64
CA LEU A 83 -6.29 -11.16 12.24
C LEU A 83 -7.25 -10.33 11.37
N SER A 84 -7.13 -8.99 11.40
CA SER A 84 -7.92 -8.03 10.61
C SER A 84 -7.59 -8.06 9.11
N GLY A 85 -6.60 -8.84 8.69
CA GLY A 85 -6.20 -8.94 7.29
C GLY A 85 -5.32 -7.77 6.85
N LEU A 86 -4.18 -8.10 6.25
CA LEU A 86 -3.29 -7.11 5.64
C LEU A 86 -3.65 -6.99 4.15
N HIS A 87 -4.09 -5.81 3.73
CA HIS A 87 -4.38 -5.49 2.34
C HIS A 87 -3.19 -4.73 1.74
N ILE A 88 -2.80 -5.07 0.51
CA ILE A 88 -1.69 -4.41 -0.17
C ILE A 88 -2.12 -4.02 -1.57
N GLU A 89 -2.05 -2.73 -1.86
CA GLU A 89 -2.38 -2.16 -3.16
C GLU A 89 -1.16 -1.41 -3.72
N ALA A 90 -0.97 -1.45 -5.04
CA ALA A 90 -0.05 -0.54 -5.71
C ALA A 90 -0.84 0.71 -6.11
N VAL A 91 -0.43 1.88 -5.59
CA VAL A 91 -1.07 3.17 -5.90
C VAL A 91 -0.02 4.07 -6.54
N GLY A 92 -0.20 4.33 -7.84
CA GLY A 92 0.75 5.12 -8.64
C GLY A 92 2.12 4.46 -8.69
N ASP A 93 3.10 5.07 -8.04
CA ASP A 93 4.49 4.63 -8.00
C ASP A 93 4.88 3.93 -6.68
N SER A 94 3.91 3.65 -5.81
CA SER A 94 4.15 3.27 -4.42
C SER A 94 3.29 2.10 -3.98
N VAL A 95 3.78 1.30 -3.03
CA VAL A 95 2.94 0.29 -2.35
C VAL A 95 2.19 0.97 -1.22
N VAL A 96 0.94 0.61 -1.01
CA VAL A 96 0.14 0.98 0.15
C VAL A 96 -0.21 -0.29 0.89
N VAL A 97 0.14 -0.33 2.16
CA VAL A 97 -0.23 -1.40 3.08
C VAL A 97 -1.38 -0.90 3.93
N SER A 98 -2.42 -1.71 4.07
CA SER A 98 -3.57 -1.40 4.91
C SER A 98 -3.84 -2.52 5.90
N GLU A 99 -4.04 -2.12 7.15
CA GLU A 99 -4.40 -2.98 8.28
C GLU A 99 -5.67 -2.38 8.91
N GLY A 100 -6.82 -3.03 8.71
CA GLY A 100 -8.10 -2.49 9.14
C GLY A 100 -8.38 -1.10 8.54
N GLN A 101 -8.43 -0.06 9.39
CA GLN A 101 -8.66 1.34 8.98
C GLN A 101 -7.37 2.12 8.71
N THR A 102 -6.21 1.55 9.05
CA THR A 102 -4.93 2.24 8.94
C THR A 102 -4.29 1.87 7.62
N GLN A 103 -4.00 2.85 6.77
CA GLN A 103 -3.24 2.64 5.52
C GLN A 103 -1.97 3.47 5.55
N TRP A 104 -0.86 2.91 5.11
CA TRP A 104 0.41 3.61 5.02
C TRP A 104 1.24 3.17 3.83
N ARG A 105 2.11 4.06 3.37
CA ARG A 105 3.13 3.76 2.36
C ARG A 105 4.42 3.30 3.06
N PRO A 106 4.98 2.13 2.72
CA PRO A 106 6.21 1.67 3.35
C PRO A 106 7.45 2.40 2.84
N ASP A 107 7.36 3.08 1.69
CA ASP A 107 8.48 3.86 1.14
C ASP A 107 8.85 5.08 1.99
N ASP A 108 7.94 5.68 2.73
CA ASP A 108 8.19 6.91 3.50
C ASP A 108 7.48 6.91 4.87
N GLY A 109 6.66 5.89 5.17
CA GLY A 109 5.87 5.80 6.39
C GLY A 109 4.66 6.73 6.39
N GLN A 110 4.30 7.34 5.26
CA GLN A 110 3.17 8.26 5.20
C GLN A 110 1.85 7.51 5.32
N TYR A 111 0.98 7.97 6.22
CA TYR A 111 -0.39 7.48 6.31
C TYR A 111 -1.21 8.00 5.13
N ILE A 112 -2.04 7.12 4.56
CA ILE A 112 -2.95 7.46 3.46
C ILE A 112 -4.36 7.45 4.01
N TYR A 113 -5.02 8.60 3.94
CA TYR A 113 -6.44 8.70 4.21
C TYR A 113 -7.21 8.47 2.92
N ARG A 114 -8.00 7.39 2.84
CA ARG A 114 -8.89 7.18 1.70
C ARG A 114 -10.12 8.04 1.90
N PHE A 115 -10.23 9.14 1.17
CA PHE A 115 -11.49 9.88 1.06
C PHE A 115 -12.47 9.02 0.26
N GLN A 116 -13.17 8.12 0.95
CA GLN A 116 -14.26 7.36 0.37
C GLN A 116 -15.46 8.32 0.27
N VAL A 117 -15.68 8.83 -0.93
CA VAL A 117 -16.95 9.47 -1.25
C VAL A 117 -17.91 8.32 -1.49
N ASP A 118 -18.66 7.90 -0.47
CA ASP A 118 -19.87 7.12 -0.71
C ASP A 118 -20.66 7.95 -1.71
N SER A 119 -20.92 7.35 -2.89
CA SER A 119 -21.59 8.00 -4.01
C SER A 119 -22.67 8.91 -3.48
N LEU A 120 -22.44 10.23 -3.52
CA LEU A 120 -23.35 11.16 -2.90
C LEU A 120 -24.70 10.93 -3.57
N SER A 121 -25.65 10.37 -2.83
CA SER A 121 -27.06 10.48 -3.17
C SER A 121 -27.54 11.94 -2.96
N GLY A 122 -26.64 12.86 -2.59
CA GLY A 122 -26.82 14.30 -2.58
C GLY A 122 -26.22 14.95 -3.82
N GLY A 123 -27.01 15.79 -4.49
CA GLY A 123 -26.62 16.47 -5.72
C GLY A 123 -25.27 17.20 -5.61
N ILE A 124 -24.51 17.18 -6.70
CA ILE A 124 -23.29 17.97 -6.85
C ILE A 124 -23.69 19.45 -6.83
N THR A 125 -23.40 20.15 -5.73
CA THR A 125 -23.53 21.60 -5.65
C THR A 125 -22.22 22.23 -6.09
N PHE A 126 -22.26 22.97 -7.19
CA PHE A 126 -21.16 23.86 -7.56
C PHE A 126 -21.16 25.04 -6.60
N LEU A 127 -20.12 25.14 -5.78
CA LEU A 127 -19.85 26.35 -5.01
C LEU A 127 -19.33 27.39 -5.99
N SER A 128 -20.14 28.40 -6.28
CA SER A 128 -19.61 29.60 -6.93
C SER A 128 -18.57 30.23 -6.00
N PRO A 129 -17.39 30.62 -6.51
CA PRO A 129 -16.47 31.39 -5.70
C PRO A 129 -17.22 32.61 -5.15
N PRO A 130 -17.02 32.97 -3.87
CA PRO A 130 -17.62 34.18 -3.35
C PRO A 130 -17.26 35.33 -4.28
N GLY A 131 -18.26 36.16 -4.63
CA GLY A 131 -18.01 37.39 -5.38
C GLY A 131 -16.89 38.19 -4.70
N PRO A 132 -16.20 39.08 -5.45
CA PRO A 132 -14.98 39.73 -4.98
C PRO A 132 -15.16 40.20 -3.53
N ALA A 133 -14.35 39.60 -2.64
CA ALA A 133 -14.40 39.92 -1.23
C ALA A 133 -14.23 41.44 -1.10
N PRO A 134 -15.00 42.13 -0.23
CA PRO A 134 -14.74 43.54 0.05
C PRO A 134 -13.25 43.68 0.38
N SER A 135 -12.60 44.73 -0.13
CA SER A 135 -11.19 45.03 0.14
C SER A 135 -11.03 45.48 1.59
N VAL A 136 -11.21 44.53 2.49
CA VAL A 136 -11.00 44.65 3.92
C VAL A 136 -9.49 44.52 4.11
N SER A 137 -8.89 45.54 4.70
CA SER A 137 -7.46 45.56 5.03
C SER A 137 -7.08 44.31 5.82
N ASP A 138 -5.90 43.75 5.57
CA ASP A 138 -5.38 42.56 6.25
C ASP A 138 -5.48 42.67 7.80
N SER A 139 -5.32 43.90 8.32
CA SER A 139 -5.48 44.20 9.75
C SER A 139 -6.89 43.98 10.29
N GLN A 140 -7.94 44.21 9.49
CA GLN A 140 -9.32 43.96 9.88
C GLN A 140 -9.67 42.47 9.84
N TRP A 141 -9.08 41.69 8.93
CA TRP A 141 -9.22 40.23 8.94
C TRP A 141 -8.58 39.61 10.18
N PHE A 142 -7.40 40.11 10.56
CA PHE A 142 -6.71 39.68 11.77
C PHE A 142 -7.54 39.96 13.04
N ALA A 143 -8.10 41.16 13.17
CA ALA A 143 -8.94 41.53 14.31
C ALA A 143 -10.22 40.66 14.42
N LYS A 144 -10.88 40.35 13.29
CA LYS A 144 -12.05 39.47 13.27
C LYS A 144 -11.73 38.04 13.67
N GLY A 145 -10.56 37.51 13.28
CA GLY A 145 -10.12 36.18 13.70
C GLY A 145 -9.92 36.10 15.21
N TRP A 146 -9.35 37.16 15.79
CA TRP A 146 -9.11 37.26 17.24
C TRP A 146 -10.40 37.28 18.06
N GLU A 147 -11.43 37.99 17.59
CA GLU A 147 -12.74 38.03 18.25
C GLU A 147 -13.47 36.68 18.25
N GLN A 148 -13.17 35.78 17.30
CA GLN A 148 -13.78 34.44 17.22
C GLN A 148 -13.13 33.42 18.16
N GLU A 149 -12.00 33.77 18.78
CA GLU A 149 -11.23 32.89 19.67
C GLU A 149 -11.56 33.11 21.17
N THR A 150 -12.28 34.20 21.51
CA THR A 150 -12.84 34.46 22.85
C THR A 150 -14.30 34.02 22.99
#